data_AF-A0A7Y1UEI0-F1
#
_entry.id   AF-A0A7Y1UEI0-F1
#
_cell.length_a   1.000
_cell.length_b   1.000
_cell.length_c   1.000
_cell.angle_alpha   90.00
_cell.angle_beta   90.00
_cell.angle_gamma   90.00
#
_symmetry.space_group_name_H-M   'P 1'
#
loop_
_entity.id
_entity.type
_entity.pdbx_description
1 polymer ?
#
loop_
_entity_poly.entity_id
_entity_poly.type
_entity_poly.pdbx_seq_one_letter_code
_entity_poly.pdbx_strand_id
1 'polypeptide(L)'
;MARRDISGQRKTLYYLGLILTGGGVLLFGGVMLGSVLNFGNFSNFTGRAQTIGVAAFIGIACILVGTFLRVVGARGVAGSGLVLDPRKAREDVEPWSRMTGGVVKDAAEEAGLDLDAGGKGSARPEPAFDERLRKLHQLHKDGILTKEEYEREKAEILDEI
;
A
#
# COMPACT_ATOMS: atom_id res chain seq x y z
N MET A 1 -17.89 6.05 -8.17
CA MET A 1 -17.06 7.13 -7.57
C MET A 1 -16.24 6.50 -6.45
N ALA A 2 -14.92 6.43 -6.61
CA ALA A 2 -14.03 5.78 -5.64
C ALA A 2 -14.05 6.54 -4.30
N ARG A 3 -14.31 5.85 -3.19
CA ARG A 3 -14.31 6.46 -1.86
C ARG A 3 -12.88 6.81 -1.48
N ARG A 4 -12.59 8.12 -1.43
CA ARG A 4 -11.29 8.66 -1.02
C ARG A 4 -11.00 8.47 0.47
N ASP A 5 -12.04 8.32 1.28
CA ASP A 5 -11.93 8.27 2.73
C ASP A 5 -12.25 6.90 3.32
N ILE A 6 -11.47 6.51 4.33
CA ILE A 6 -11.78 5.37 5.19
C ILE A 6 -13.08 5.69 5.94
N SER A 7 -14.08 4.81 5.82
CA SER A 7 -15.37 5.00 6.48
C SER A 7 -15.24 5.12 8.00
N GLY A 8 -16.13 5.89 8.64
CA GLY A 8 -16.14 6.05 10.10
C GLY A 8 -16.20 4.70 10.84
N GLN A 9 -17.00 3.77 10.34
CA GLN A 9 -17.09 2.40 10.88
C GLN A 9 -15.75 1.66 10.85
N ARG A 10 -14.97 1.76 9.76
CA ARG A 10 -13.64 1.14 9.65
C ARG A 10 -12.65 1.75 10.63
N LYS A 11 -12.69 3.08 10.82
CA LYS A 11 -11.87 3.79 11.81
C LYS A 11 -12.21 3.33 13.23
N THR A 12 -13.50 3.29 13.58
CA THR A 12 -13.95 2.81 14.90
C THR A 12 -13.48 1.39 15.16
N LEU A 13 -13.65 0.47 14.21
CA LEU A 13 -13.22 -0.91 14.35
C LEU A 13 -11.70 -1.03 14.55
N TYR A 14 -10.93 -0.24 13.80
CA TYR A 14 -9.48 -0.18 13.93
C TYR A 14 -9.04 0.33 15.31
N TYR A 15 -9.61 1.43 15.80
CA TYR A 15 -9.26 1.99 17.10
C TYR A 15 -9.72 1.13 18.27
N LEU A 16 -10.89 0.47 18.16
CA LEU A 16 -11.36 -0.49 19.14
C LEU A 16 -10.42 -1.70 19.20
N GLY A 17 -10.00 -2.21 18.05
CA GLY A 17 -8.96 -3.25 17.97
C GLY A 17 -7.62 -2.81 18.56
N LEU A 18 -7.23 -1.55 18.35
CA LEU A 18 -6.01 -0.96 18.91
C LEU A 18 -6.06 -0.90 20.45
N ILE A 19 -7.16 -0.41 21.01
CA ILE A 19 -7.37 -0.34 22.47
C ILE A 19 -7.35 -1.74 23.07
N LEU A 20 -8.05 -2.70 22.45
CA LEU A 20 -8.12 -4.07 22.95
C LEU A 20 -6.76 -4.78 22.88
N THR A 21 -6.02 -4.59 21.79
CA THR A 21 -4.66 -5.12 21.64
C THR A 21 -3.73 -4.49 22.67
N GLY A 22 -3.75 -3.16 22.80
CA GLY A 22 -2.91 -2.43 23.77
C GLY A 22 -3.19 -2.86 25.21
N GLY A 23 -4.47 -2.93 25.59
CA GLY A 23 -4.88 -3.44 26.90
C GLY A 23 -4.45 -4.89 27.13
N GLY A 24 -4.61 -5.76 26.13
CA GLY A 24 -4.17 -7.16 26.20
C GLY A 24 -2.65 -7.30 26.36
N VAL A 25 -1.86 -6.52 25.61
CA VAL A 25 -0.38 -6.49 25.74
C VAL A 25 0.03 -6.00 27.13
N LEU A 26 -0.59 -4.95 27.65
CA LEU A 26 -0.29 -4.44 28.99
C LEU A 26 -0.63 -5.48 30.07
N LEU A 27 -1.77 -6.13 29.95
CA LEU A 27 -2.21 -7.16 30.90
C LEU A 27 -1.29 -8.37 30.85
N PHE A 28 -1.03 -8.93 29.67
CA PHE A 28 -0.13 -10.08 29.49
C PHE A 28 1.30 -9.75 29.89
N GLY A 29 1.81 -8.58 29.49
CA GLY A 29 3.13 -8.08 29.87
C GLY A 29 3.26 -7.90 31.37
N GLY A 30 2.22 -7.38 32.04
CA GLY A 30 2.15 -7.28 33.49
C GLY A 30 2.23 -8.65 34.18
N VAL A 31 1.54 -9.65 33.63
CA VAL A 31 1.60 -11.03 34.14
C VAL A 31 3.00 -11.65 33.96
N MET A 32 3.65 -11.44 32.81
CA MET A 32 5.01 -11.91 32.57
C MET A 32 6.01 -11.26 33.53
N LEU A 33 5.93 -9.94 33.70
CA LEU A 33 6.82 -9.21 34.60
C LEU A 33 6.61 -9.67 36.06
N GLY A 34 5.36 -9.81 36.50
CA GLY A 34 5.02 -10.35 37.81
C GLY A 34 5.54 -11.76 38.03
N SER A 35 5.52 -12.61 37.00
CA SER A 35 6.06 -13.98 37.06
C SER A 35 7.58 -13.99 37.24
N VAL A 36 8.31 -13.13 36.52
CA VAL A 36 9.77 -12.99 36.63
C VAL A 36 10.18 -12.43 37.99
N LEU A 37 9.49 -11.39 38.47
CA LEU A 37 9.79 -10.76 39.77
C LEU A 37 9.51 -11.68 40.96
N ASN A 38 8.62 -12.66 40.80
CA ASN A 38 8.29 -13.64 41.84
C ASN A 38 8.90 -15.02 41.57
N PHE A 39 9.85 -15.12 40.63
CA PHE A 39 10.48 -16.39 40.28
C PHE A 39 11.23 -16.97 41.49
N GLY A 40 10.96 -18.24 41.81
CA GLY A 40 11.50 -18.91 43.01
C GLY A 40 10.73 -18.64 44.32
N ASN A 41 9.71 -17.77 44.33
CA ASN A 41 8.86 -17.58 45.50
C ASN A 41 7.64 -18.51 45.45
N PHE A 42 7.71 -19.62 46.18
CA PHE A 42 6.63 -20.64 46.25
C PHE A 42 5.55 -20.35 47.29
N SER A 43 5.62 -19.23 48.03
CA SER A 43 4.52 -18.85 48.93
C SER A 43 3.24 -18.61 48.15
N ASN A 44 2.13 -19.21 48.59
CA ASN A 44 0.82 -19.12 47.94
C ASN A 44 0.83 -19.45 46.43
N PHE A 45 1.68 -20.40 46.02
CA PHE A 45 1.86 -20.79 44.63
C PHE A 45 0.55 -21.07 43.89
N THR A 46 -0.35 -21.87 44.47
CA THR A 46 -1.63 -22.24 43.84
C THR A 46 -2.51 -21.03 43.53
N GLY A 47 -2.67 -20.10 44.49
CA GLY A 47 -3.49 -18.90 44.30
C GLY A 47 -2.88 -17.91 43.30
N ARG A 48 -1.54 -17.79 43.30
CA ARG A 48 -0.82 -16.96 42.34
C ARG A 48 -0.90 -17.55 40.93
N ALA A 49 -0.69 -18.87 40.78
CA ALA A 49 -0.74 -19.57 39.51
C ALA A 49 -2.13 -19.50 38.86
N GLN A 50 -3.21 -19.64 39.64
CA GLN A 50 -4.58 -19.47 39.13
C GLN A 50 -4.81 -18.06 38.59
N THR A 51 -4.43 -17.03 39.34
CA THR A 51 -4.59 -15.62 38.93
C THR A 51 -3.76 -15.29 37.69
N ILE A 52 -2.49 -15.72 37.67
CA ILE A 52 -1.56 -15.54 36.54
C ILE A 52 -2.11 -16.23 35.30
N GLY A 53 -2.57 -17.48 35.43
CA GLY A 53 -3.11 -18.26 34.32
C GLY A 53 -4.33 -17.58 33.69
N VAL A 54 -5.33 -17.26 34.50
CA VAL A 54 -6.57 -16.61 34.02
C VAL A 54 -6.27 -15.26 33.37
N ALA A 55 -5.43 -14.43 34.01
CA ALA A 55 -5.03 -13.15 33.46
C ALA A 55 -4.26 -13.32 32.14
N ALA A 56 -3.31 -14.26 32.04
CA ALA A 56 -2.57 -14.52 30.82
C ALA A 56 -3.50 -14.92 29.66
N PHE A 57 -4.45 -15.83 29.91
CA PHE A 57 -5.42 -16.25 28.88
C PHE A 57 -6.29 -15.09 28.40
N ILE A 58 -6.79 -14.26 29.33
CA ILE A 58 -7.57 -13.06 28.98
C ILE A 58 -6.72 -12.09 28.16
N GLY A 59 -5.47 -11.85 28.58
CA GLY A 59 -4.54 -10.96 27.89
C GLY A 59 -4.29 -11.41 26.44
N ILE A 60 -3.97 -12.70 26.25
CA ILE A 60 -3.78 -13.28 24.92
C ILE A 60 -5.06 -13.20 24.08
N ALA A 61 -6.21 -13.53 24.66
CA ALA A 61 -7.49 -13.45 23.93
C ALA A 61 -7.77 -12.02 23.45
N CYS A 62 -7.56 -11.01 24.30
CA CYS A 62 -7.68 -9.60 23.92
C CYS A 62 -6.71 -9.22 22.78
N ILE A 63 -5.45 -9.68 22.83
CA ILE A 63 -4.48 -9.45 21.76
C ILE A 63 -4.96 -10.06 20.44
N LEU A 64 -5.40 -11.32 20.44
CA LEU A 64 -5.84 -12.02 19.24
C LEU A 64 -7.10 -11.37 18.63
N VAL A 65 -8.11 -11.09 19.45
CA VAL A 65 -9.34 -10.44 18.98
C VAL A 65 -9.05 -9.01 18.52
N GLY A 66 -8.24 -8.27 19.27
CA GLY A 66 -7.86 -6.89 18.95
C GLY A 66 -7.08 -6.78 17.64
N THR A 67 -6.10 -7.67 17.44
CA THR A 67 -5.31 -7.72 16.19
C THR A 67 -6.19 -8.07 15.00
N PHE A 68 -7.10 -9.03 15.15
CA PHE A 68 -8.07 -9.37 14.11
C PHE A 68 -8.98 -8.18 13.74
N LEU A 69 -9.59 -7.53 14.73
CA LEU A 69 -10.42 -6.33 14.52
C LEU A 69 -9.64 -5.22 13.80
N ARG A 70 -8.37 -5.03 14.17
CA ARG A 70 -7.48 -4.04 13.54
C ARG A 70 -7.21 -4.36 12.08
N VAL A 71 -6.97 -5.63 11.74
CA VAL A 71 -6.77 -6.09 10.35
C VAL A 71 -8.02 -5.83 9.51
N VAL A 72 -9.21 -6.18 10.03
CA VAL A 72 -10.48 -5.96 9.34
C VAL A 72 -10.78 -4.46 9.19
N GLY A 73 -10.54 -3.65 10.23
CA GLY A 73 -10.71 -2.20 10.15
C GLY A 73 -9.79 -1.54 9.13
N ALA A 74 -8.51 -1.93 9.13
CA ALA A 74 -7.50 -1.40 8.21
C ALA A 74 -7.75 -1.82 6.77
N ARG A 75 -7.94 -3.12 6.52
CA ARG A 75 -8.03 -3.69 5.16
C ARG A 75 -9.44 -3.88 4.64
N GLY A 76 -10.48 -3.53 5.41
CA GLY A 76 -11.86 -3.81 5.03
C GLY A 76 -12.20 -5.30 5.13
N VAL A 77 -13.46 -5.64 4.89
CA VAL A 77 -13.96 -7.02 5.06
C VAL A 77 -13.49 -7.92 3.91
N ALA A 78 -13.43 -7.40 2.68
CA ALA A 78 -12.95 -8.16 1.54
C ALA A 78 -11.41 -8.18 1.52
N GLY A 79 -10.76 -7.05 1.84
CA GLY A 79 -9.30 -7.00 1.91
C GLY A 79 -8.67 -7.73 3.11
N SER A 80 -9.45 -8.09 4.14
CA SER A 80 -9.01 -8.97 5.24
C SER A 80 -9.16 -10.46 4.94
N GLY A 81 -9.74 -10.83 3.78
CA GLY A 81 -9.98 -12.22 3.40
C GLY A 81 -11.23 -12.84 4.01
N LEU A 82 -12.03 -12.06 4.76
CA LEU A 82 -13.30 -12.53 5.33
C LEU A 82 -14.37 -12.76 4.26
N VAL A 83 -14.34 -11.93 3.21
CA VAL A 83 -15.19 -12.06 2.02
C VAL A 83 -14.28 -12.16 0.79
N LEU A 84 -14.41 -13.26 0.06
CA LEU A 84 -13.60 -13.51 -1.14
C LEU A 84 -14.20 -12.84 -2.37
N ASP A 85 -14.05 -11.52 -2.46
CA ASP A 85 -14.36 -10.74 -3.66
C ASP A 85 -13.11 -9.95 -4.10
N PRO A 86 -12.45 -10.35 -5.19
CA PRO A 86 -11.22 -9.70 -5.66
C PRO A 86 -11.41 -8.23 -6.03
N ARG A 87 -12.58 -7.84 -6.54
CA ARG A 87 -12.85 -6.44 -6.92
C ARG A 87 -13.03 -5.60 -5.68
N LYS A 88 -13.85 -6.07 -4.74
CA LYS A 88 -14.10 -5.40 -3.47
C LYS A 88 -12.85 -5.34 -2.58
N ALA A 89 -11.99 -6.37 -2.63
CA ALA A 89 -10.71 -6.37 -1.94
C ALA A 89 -9.79 -5.26 -2.45
N ARG A 90 -9.74 -5.01 -3.77
CA ARG A 90 -9.00 -3.89 -4.35
C ARG A 90 -9.53 -2.55 -3.87
N GLU A 91 -10.84 -2.37 -3.87
CA GLU A 91 -11.48 -1.14 -3.37
C GLU A 91 -11.20 -0.92 -1.88
N ASP A 92 -11.23 -1.98 -1.06
CA ASP A 92 -11.01 -1.88 0.37
C ASP A 92 -9.57 -1.45 0.72
N VAL A 93 -8.56 -1.88 -0.08
CA VAL A 93 -7.13 -1.57 0.13
C VAL A 93 -6.64 -0.34 -0.63
N GLU A 94 -7.38 0.15 -1.63
CA GLU A 94 -7.02 1.29 -2.49
C GLU A 94 -6.53 2.52 -1.70
N PRO A 95 -7.17 2.94 -0.58
CA PRO A 95 -6.69 4.09 0.20
C PRO A 95 -5.25 3.91 0.72
N TRP A 96 -4.92 2.69 1.16
CA TRP A 96 -3.58 2.38 1.68
C TRP A 96 -2.56 2.30 0.55
N SER A 97 -2.90 1.65 -0.56
CA SER A 97 -2.01 1.56 -1.73
C SER A 97 -1.66 2.93 -2.30
N ARG A 98 -2.64 3.85 -2.36
CA ARG A 98 -2.38 5.23 -2.79
C ARG A 98 -1.54 6.01 -1.78
N MET A 99 -1.80 5.87 -0.49
CA MET A 99 -0.99 6.51 0.54
C MET A 99 0.47 6.04 0.47
N THR A 100 0.71 4.72 0.37
CA THR A 100 2.05 4.16 0.18
C THR A 100 2.69 4.63 -1.12
N GLY A 101 1.94 4.67 -2.23
CA GLY A 101 2.43 5.20 -3.50
C GLY A 101 2.83 6.67 -3.44
N GLY A 102 2.07 7.49 -2.71
CA GLY A 102 2.41 8.89 -2.45
C GLY A 102 3.74 9.02 -1.70
N VAL A 103 3.92 8.30 -0.59
CA VAL A 103 5.17 8.32 0.19
C VAL A 103 6.38 7.87 -0.65
N VAL A 104 6.21 6.84 -1.49
CA VAL A 104 7.29 6.38 -2.38
C VAL A 104 7.61 7.43 -3.45
N LYS A 105 6.59 8.08 -4.02
CA LYS A 105 6.77 9.17 -4.98
C LYS A 105 7.52 10.34 -4.35
N ASP A 106 7.08 10.78 -3.17
CA ASP A 106 7.70 11.88 -2.43
C ASP A 106 9.17 11.60 -2.13
N ALA A 107 9.51 10.38 -1.70
CA ALA A 107 10.88 9.97 -1.43
C ALA A 107 11.76 9.89 -2.71
N ALA A 108 11.18 9.48 -3.84
CA ALA A 108 11.89 9.41 -5.11
C ALA A 108 12.20 10.81 -5.66
N GLU A 109 11.23 11.72 -5.57
CA GLU A 109 11.43 13.13 -5.95
C GLU A 109 12.52 13.79 -5.09
N GLU A 110 12.53 13.54 -3.77
CA GLU A 110 13.59 14.04 -2.87
C GLU A 110 14.97 13.47 -3.21
N ALA A 111 15.05 12.24 -3.71
CA ALA A 111 16.28 11.63 -4.20
C ALA A 111 16.69 12.10 -5.61
N GLY A 112 15.93 13.02 -6.23
CA GLY A 112 16.18 13.52 -7.59
C GLY A 112 15.74 12.56 -8.71
N LEU A 113 14.93 11.56 -8.41
CA LEU A 113 14.35 10.62 -9.37
C LEU A 113 12.95 11.08 -9.76
N ASP A 114 12.80 11.66 -10.95
CA ASP A 114 11.50 12.05 -11.47
C ASP A 114 10.74 10.83 -12.03
N LEU A 115 9.83 10.28 -11.23
CA LEU A 115 9.01 9.12 -11.60
C LEU A 115 7.86 9.49 -12.55
N ASP A 116 7.55 10.78 -12.75
CA ASP A 116 6.52 11.20 -13.69
C ASP A 116 7.00 11.11 -15.15
N ALA A 117 8.32 11.11 -15.39
CA ALA A 117 8.92 10.93 -16.70
C ALA A 117 8.71 9.53 -17.31
N GLY A 118 8.57 8.49 -16.47
CA GLY A 118 8.37 7.10 -16.91
C GLY A 118 6.90 6.67 -17.10
N GLY A 119 5.94 7.47 -16.61
CA GLY A 119 4.53 7.11 -16.54
C GLY A 119 3.64 7.59 -17.70
N LYS A 120 4.13 8.50 -18.56
CA LYS A 120 3.38 8.96 -19.75
C LYS A 120 3.54 8.01 -20.93
N GLY A 121 3.17 6.77 -20.72
CA GLY A 121 3.08 5.74 -21.75
C GLY A 121 1.67 5.56 -22.31
N SER A 122 0.89 6.60 -22.62
CA SER A 122 -0.31 6.48 -23.49
C SER A 122 -0.99 7.81 -23.86
N ALA A 123 -0.23 8.88 -24.08
CA ALA A 123 -0.65 9.95 -24.97
C ALA A 123 0.63 10.42 -25.62
N ARG A 124 0.96 9.89 -26.81
CA ARG A 124 2.05 10.46 -27.61
C ARG A 124 1.74 11.96 -27.71
N PRO A 125 2.56 12.85 -27.15
CA PRO A 125 2.65 14.17 -27.77
C PRO A 125 3.04 13.87 -29.22
N GLU A 126 2.38 14.50 -30.19
CA GLU A 126 2.87 14.57 -31.57
C GLU A 126 4.41 14.69 -31.50
N PRO A 127 5.18 13.72 -32.05
CA PRO A 127 6.63 13.76 -31.93
C PRO A 127 7.11 15.11 -32.42
N ALA A 128 7.96 15.77 -31.63
CA ALA A 128 8.48 17.09 -31.98
C ALA A 128 9.02 17.04 -33.42
N PHE A 129 8.79 18.12 -34.18
CA PHE A 129 9.13 18.23 -35.61
C PHE A 129 10.51 17.63 -35.96
N ASP A 130 11.52 17.93 -35.14
CA ASP A 130 12.89 17.42 -35.30
C ASP A 130 12.99 15.89 -35.24
N GLU A 131 12.17 15.25 -34.40
CA GLU A 131 12.11 13.81 -34.24
C GLU A 131 11.40 13.13 -35.43
N ARG A 132 10.38 13.78 -36.01
CA ARG A 132 9.71 13.33 -37.24
C ARG A 132 10.68 13.35 -38.43
N LEU A 133 11.43 14.43 -38.60
CA LEU A 133 12.46 14.53 -39.65
C LEU A 133 13.58 13.50 -39.47
N ARG A 134 14.02 13.27 -38.23
CA ARG A 134 15.08 12.29 -37.94
C ARG A 134 14.65 10.87 -38.26
N LYS A 135 13.42 10.48 -37.91
CA LYS A 135 12.86 9.17 -38.26
C LYS A 135 12.68 9.01 -39.77
N LEU A 136 12.16 10.04 -40.44
CA LEU A 136 11.98 10.02 -41.89
C LEU A 136 13.32 9.81 -42.64
N HIS A 137 14.36 10.53 -42.22
CA HIS A 137 15.70 10.39 -42.81
C HIS A 137 16.31 9.00 -42.56
N GLN A 138 16.03 8.42 -41.39
CA GLN A 138 16.48 7.07 -41.05
C GLN A 138 15.78 6.01 -41.93
N LEU A 139 14.47 6.14 -42.16
CA LEU A 139 13.71 5.23 -43.02
C LEU A 139 14.15 5.28 -44.50
N HIS A 140 14.53 6.46 -44.99
CA HIS A 140 15.12 6.58 -46.34
C HIS A 140 16.52 5.94 -46.39
N LYS A 141 17.35 6.12 -45.36
CA LYS A 141 18.68 5.51 -45.28
C LYS A 141 18.60 3.98 -45.20
N ASP A 142 17.59 3.45 -44.54
CA ASP A 142 17.32 2.02 -44.42
C ASP A 142 16.67 1.43 -45.71
N GLY A 143 16.45 2.26 -46.73
CA GLY A 143 15.90 1.85 -48.04
C GLY A 143 14.43 1.47 -48.02
N ILE A 144 13.72 1.78 -46.93
CA ILE A 144 12.29 1.49 -46.75
C ILE A 144 11.46 2.52 -47.51
N LEU A 145 11.93 3.76 -47.55
CA LEU A 145 11.31 4.87 -48.28
C LEU A 145 12.07 5.13 -49.58
N THR A 146 11.34 5.19 -50.69
CA THR A 146 11.91 5.63 -51.96
C THR A 146 12.21 7.13 -51.92
N LYS A 147 13.12 7.60 -52.77
CA LYS A 147 13.54 9.01 -52.77
C LYS A 147 12.37 9.99 -53.03
N GLU A 148 11.41 9.57 -53.84
CA GLU A 148 10.21 10.37 -54.15
C GLU A 148 9.26 10.48 -52.96
N GLU A 149 9.07 9.38 -52.22
CA GLU A 149 8.23 9.35 -51.03
C GLU A 149 8.87 10.11 -49.86
N TYR A 150 10.20 10.03 -49.72
CA TYR A 150 10.95 10.79 -48.73
C TYR A 150 10.79 12.30 -48.91
N GLU A 151 10.95 12.82 -50.14
CA GLU A 151 10.84 14.25 -50.40
C GLU A 151 9.39 14.74 -50.24
N ARG A 152 8.38 13.91 -50.55
CA ARG A 152 6.97 14.25 -50.34
C ARG A 152 6.64 14.38 -48.86
N GLU A 153 6.97 13.38 -48.04
CA GLU A 153 6.69 13.42 -46.60
C GLU A 153 7.52 14.49 -45.87
N LYS A 154 8.75 14.77 -46.36
CA LYS A 154 9.57 15.85 -45.84
C LYS A 154 8.96 17.22 -46.11
N ALA A 155 8.41 17.43 -47.32
CA ALA A 155 7.72 18.68 -47.67
C ALA A 155 6.45 18.88 -46.84
N GLU A 156 5.67 17.81 -46.63
CA GLU A 156 4.46 17.84 -45.80
C GLU A 156 4.77 18.20 -44.33
N ILE A 157 5.85 17.65 -43.78
CA ILE A 157 6.31 17.98 -42.41
C ILE A 157 6.80 19.44 -42.34
N LEU A 158 7.44 19.96 -43.39
CA LEU A 158 7.93 21.35 -43.45
C LEU A 158 6.82 22.39 -43.60
N ASP A 159 5.72 22.04 -44.27
CA ASP A 159 4.53 22.90 -44.43
C ASP A 159 3.66 22.98 -43.15
N GLU A 160 3.89 22.09 -42.16
CA GLU A 160 3.20 22.11 -40.86
C GLU A 160 3.79 23.12 -39.85
N ILE A 161 4.87 23.84 -40.21
CA ILE A 161 5.48 24.94 -39.43
C ILE A 161 4.91 26.29 -39.84
#